data_AF-A0AAD7E797-F1
#
_entry.id   AF-A0AAD7E797-F1
#
_cell.length_a   1.000
_cell.length_b   1.000
_cell.length_c   1.000
_cell.angle_alpha   90.00
_cell.angle_beta   90.00
_cell.angle_gamma   90.00
#
_symmetry.space_group_name_H-M   'P 1'
#
loop_
_entity.id
_entity.type
_entity.pdbx_description
1 polymer ?
#
loop_
_entity_poly.entity_id
_entity_poly.type
_entity_poly.pdbx_seq_one_letter_code
_entity_poly.pdbx_strand_id
1 'polypeptide(L)'
;SWEKVLHWIRYESHISGFGSGLAPLQFANNLVLAGVAEPPSPDVMAQWIYLNKGYGAFHGLQVLGFQLPANASPAAVRAAFFCVYYWLDYYLSDRDKKVLGFGAIFTEQLLCKVGRWKYR
;
A
#
# COMPACT_ATOMS: atom_id res chain seq x y z
N SER A 1 -12.68 8.59 5.00
CA SER A 1 -11.60 7.60 4.95
C SER A 1 -11.26 7.17 3.52
N TRP A 2 -10.03 6.71 3.33
CA TRP A 2 -9.46 6.23 2.07
C TRP A 2 -10.26 5.08 1.41
N GLU A 3 -10.83 4.17 2.19
CA GLU A 3 -11.65 3.05 1.71
C GLU A 3 -12.95 3.54 1.05
N LYS A 4 -13.59 4.55 1.64
CA LYS A 4 -14.80 5.17 1.08
C LYS A 4 -14.49 5.83 -0.26
N VAL A 5 -13.34 6.49 -0.38
CA VAL A 5 -12.89 7.06 -1.66
C VAL A 5 -12.68 5.97 -2.70
N LEU A 6 -12.01 4.88 -2.33
CA LEU A 6 -11.80 3.75 -3.24
C LEU A 6 -13.12 3.12 -3.71
N HIS A 7 -14.09 2.96 -2.82
CA HIS A 7 -15.41 2.45 -3.16
C HIS A 7 -16.13 3.40 -4.13
N TRP A 8 -16.22 4.68 -3.74
CA TRP A 8 -16.89 5.72 -4.53
C TRP A 8 -16.29 5.82 -5.93
N ILE A 9 -14.97 5.94 -6.07
CA ILE A 9 -14.35 6.14 -7.37
C ILE A 9 -14.54 4.92 -8.28
N ARG A 10 -14.54 3.70 -7.74
CA ARG A 10 -14.69 2.46 -8.51
C ARG A 10 -16.13 2.17 -8.94
N TYR A 11 -17.09 2.47 -8.07
CA TYR A 11 -18.46 1.93 -8.22
C TYR A 11 -19.54 3.00 -8.39
N GLU A 12 -19.29 4.25 -7.98
CA GLU A 12 -20.33 5.29 -7.90
C GLU A 12 -20.03 6.53 -8.75
N SER A 13 -18.75 6.89 -8.92
CA SER A 13 -18.37 8.13 -9.59
C SER A 13 -18.63 8.14 -11.11
N HIS A 14 -18.71 6.95 -11.71
CA HIS A 14 -18.79 6.73 -13.16
C HIS A 14 -17.70 7.47 -13.99
N ILE A 15 -16.58 7.85 -13.36
CA ILE A 15 -15.47 8.51 -14.04
C ILE A 15 -14.68 7.47 -14.85
N SER A 16 -14.59 7.67 -16.16
CA SER A 16 -13.84 6.79 -17.06
C SER A 16 -12.36 6.70 -16.65
N GLY A 17 -11.78 5.50 -16.74
CA GLY A 17 -10.40 5.22 -16.35
C GLY A 17 -10.19 4.77 -14.90
N PHE A 18 -11.24 4.78 -14.05
CA PHE A 18 -11.15 4.34 -12.65
C PHE A 18 -11.86 3.02 -12.32
N GLY A 19 -12.35 2.28 -13.32
CA GLY A 19 -13.03 1.01 -13.11
C GLY A 19 -12.13 -0.15 -12.65
N SER A 20 -10.81 -0.05 -12.85
CA SER A 20 -9.85 -1.10 -12.49
C SER A 20 -8.42 -0.55 -12.36
N GLY A 21 -7.46 -1.43 -12.03
CA GLY A 21 -6.05 -1.05 -12.01
C GLY A 21 -5.59 -0.30 -10.75
N LEU A 22 -4.45 0.39 -10.89
CA LEU A 22 -3.82 1.22 -9.86
C LEU A 22 -4.38 2.64 -9.80
N ALA A 23 -5.05 3.12 -10.85
CA ALA A 23 -5.55 4.50 -10.89
C ALA A 23 -6.48 4.84 -9.70
N PRO A 24 -7.43 3.98 -9.28
CA PRO A 24 -8.23 4.21 -8.08
C PRO A 24 -7.41 4.34 -6.80
N LEU A 25 -6.41 3.47 -6.63
CA LEU A 25 -5.50 3.50 -5.48
C LEU A 25 -4.73 4.81 -5.43
N GLN A 26 -4.15 5.21 -6.56
CA GLN A 26 -3.37 6.45 -6.67
C GLN A 26 -4.23 7.67 -6.41
N PHE A 27 -5.48 7.68 -6.91
CA PHE A 27 -6.43 8.74 -6.64
C PHE A 27 -6.76 8.85 -5.14
N ALA A 28 -7.09 7.73 -4.49
CA ALA A 28 -7.35 7.70 -3.05
C ALA A 28 -6.13 8.15 -2.23
N ASN A 29 -4.92 7.71 -2.61
CA ASN A 29 -3.68 8.16 -1.99
C ASN A 29 -3.48 9.67 -2.14
N ASN A 30 -3.73 10.24 -3.32
CA ASN A 30 -3.60 11.67 -3.56
C ASN A 30 -4.59 12.50 -2.73
N LEU A 31 -5.83 12.02 -2.54
CA LEU A 31 -6.79 12.69 -1.66
C LEU A 31 -6.35 12.66 -0.19
N VAL A 32 -5.67 11.60 0.24
CA VAL A 32 -5.06 11.56 1.58
C VAL A 32 -3.93 12.57 1.69
N LEU A 33 -3.04 12.64 0.71
CA LEU A 33 -1.94 13.60 0.68
C LEU A 33 -2.43 15.06 0.61
N ALA A 34 -3.58 15.30 -0.02
CA ALA A 34 -4.24 16.61 -0.06
C ALA A 34 -5.02 16.96 1.23
N GLY A 35 -5.10 16.05 2.22
CA GLY A 35 -5.86 16.26 3.45
C GLY A 35 -7.38 16.17 3.28
N VAL A 36 -7.86 15.67 2.14
CA VAL A 36 -9.29 15.50 1.84
C VAL A 36 -9.83 14.18 2.41
N ALA A 37 -8.99 13.15 2.49
CA ALA A 37 -9.33 11.85 3.03
C ALA A 37 -8.38 11.44 4.15
N GLU A 38 -8.90 10.68 5.13
CA GLU A 38 -8.07 10.06 6.16
C GLU A 38 -7.27 8.88 5.58
N PRO A 39 -6.00 8.71 5.99
CA PRO A 39 -5.18 7.58 5.55
C PRO A 39 -5.78 6.23 5.98
N PRO A 40 -5.55 5.16 5.21
CA PRO A 40 -5.91 3.81 5.64
C PRO A 40 -5.00 3.37 6.79
N SER A 41 -5.53 2.51 7.66
CA SER A 41 -4.70 1.84 8.66
C SER A 41 -3.73 0.84 8.00
N PRO A 42 -2.64 0.44 8.68
CA PRO A 42 -1.76 -0.62 8.21
C PRO A 42 -2.49 -1.93 7.89
N ASP A 43 -3.51 -2.29 8.68
CA ASP A 43 -4.36 -3.46 8.45
C ASP A 43 -5.13 -3.38 7.13
N VAL A 44 -5.75 -2.24 6.86
CA VAL A 44 -6.51 -2.00 5.63
C VAL A 44 -5.60 -2.08 4.42
N MET A 45 -4.40 -1.50 4.50
CA MET A 45 -3.43 -1.57 3.41
C MET A 45 -2.92 -2.99 3.19
N ALA A 46 -2.60 -3.73 4.26
CA ALA A 46 -2.20 -5.13 4.17
C ALA A 46 -3.29 -6.00 3.52
N GLN A 47 -4.56 -5.78 3.89
CA GLN A 47 -5.70 -6.46 3.27
C GLN A 47 -5.81 -6.08 1.79
N TRP A 48 -5.63 -4.81 1.43
CA TRP A 48 -5.62 -4.38 0.04
C TRP A 48 -4.50 -5.06 -0.75
N ILE A 49 -3.28 -5.15 -0.22
CA ILE A 49 -2.16 -5.87 -0.85
C ILE A 49 -2.50 -7.36 -1.04
N TYR A 50 -3.12 -8.00 -0.04
CA TYR A 50 -3.56 -9.40 -0.15
C TYR A 50 -4.60 -9.59 -1.26
N LEU A 51 -5.56 -8.68 -1.41
CA LEU A 51 -6.58 -8.76 -2.47
C LEU A 51 -6.02 -8.43 -3.86
N ASN A 52 -4.88 -7.74 -3.93
CA ASN A 52 -4.28 -7.28 -5.17
C ASN A 52 -2.84 -7.80 -5.34
N LYS A 53 -2.62 -9.11 -5.11
CA LYS A 53 -1.29 -9.77 -5.17
C LYS A 53 -0.54 -9.60 -6.51
N GLY A 54 -1.23 -9.23 -7.58
CA GLY A 54 -0.63 -8.96 -8.89
C GLY A 54 0.13 -7.63 -8.99
N TYR A 55 0.08 -6.76 -7.99
CA TYR A 55 0.80 -5.48 -7.99
C TYR A 55 2.13 -5.51 -7.24
N GLY A 56 2.89 -4.44 -7.41
CA GLY A 56 4.27 -4.33 -6.97
C GLY A 56 4.50 -4.50 -5.47
N ALA A 57 3.55 -4.12 -4.61
CA ALA A 57 3.74 -4.19 -3.17
C ALA A 57 3.85 -5.65 -2.67
N PHE A 58 3.01 -6.55 -3.19
CA PHE A 58 3.08 -7.98 -2.87
C PHE A 58 4.40 -8.59 -3.37
N HIS A 59 4.79 -8.26 -4.60
CA HIS A 59 6.09 -8.68 -5.13
C HIS A 59 7.27 -8.11 -4.33
N GLY A 60 7.17 -6.86 -3.87
CA GLY A 60 8.16 -6.22 -3.01
C GLY A 60 8.41 -7.01 -1.73
N LEU A 61 7.35 -7.50 -1.08
CA LEU A 61 7.48 -8.39 0.08
C LEU A 61 8.23 -9.69 -0.26
N GLN A 62 7.93 -10.32 -1.39
CA GLN A 62 8.67 -11.51 -1.84
C GLN A 62 10.14 -11.20 -2.10
N VAL A 63 10.44 -10.05 -2.72
CA VAL A 63 11.81 -9.60 -3.01
C VAL A 63 12.61 -9.32 -1.74
N LEU A 64 11.95 -8.87 -0.66
CA LEU A 64 12.56 -8.74 0.67
C LEU A 64 12.79 -10.08 1.38
N GLY A 65 12.37 -11.21 0.79
CA GLY A 65 12.63 -12.55 1.31
C GLY A 65 11.47 -13.18 2.10
N PHE A 66 10.32 -12.51 2.20
CA PHE A 66 9.13 -13.11 2.81
C PHE A 66 8.60 -14.25 1.93
N GLN A 67 8.40 -15.42 2.54
CA GLN A 67 7.91 -16.62 1.86
C GLN A 67 6.40 -16.53 1.63
N LEU A 68 5.99 -15.80 0.59
CA LEU A 68 4.59 -15.56 0.22
C LEU A 68 4.26 -16.25 -1.12
N PRO A 69 3.89 -17.55 -1.14
CA PRO A 69 3.43 -18.21 -2.35
C PRO A 69 2.09 -17.63 -2.85
N ALA A 70 1.64 -17.99 -4.05
CA ALA A 70 0.38 -17.50 -4.62
C ALA A 70 -0.83 -17.74 -3.70
N ASN A 71 -0.85 -18.88 -3.01
CA ASN A 71 -1.87 -19.27 -2.03
C ASN A 71 -1.58 -18.78 -0.59
N ALA A 72 -0.63 -17.85 -0.39
CA ALA A 72 -0.36 -17.27 0.92
C ALA A 72 -1.64 -16.73 1.56
N SER A 73 -1.82 -17.00 2.85
CA SER A 73 -2.98 -16.58 3.62
C SER A 73 -2.99 -15.07 3.85
N PRO A 74 -4.17 -14.46 4.11
CA PRO A 74 -4.26 -13.05 4.50
C PRO A 74 -3.36 -12.72 5.70
N ALA A 75 -3.32 -13.61 6.70
CA ALA A 75 -2.50 -13.45 7.90
C ALA A 75 -1.00 -13.39 7.59
N ALA A 76 -0.52 -14.19 6.63
CA ALA A 76 0.89 -14.18 6.23
C ALA A 76 1.27 -12.85 5.55
N VAL A 77 0.44 -12.36 4.62
CA VAL A 77 0.67 -11.06 3.96
C VAL A 77 0.63 -9.92 4.97
N ARG A 78 -0.35 -9.97 5.89
CA ARG A 78 -0.44 -9.02 7.00
C ARG A 78 0.82 -9.01 7.85
N ALA A 79 1.27 -10.16 8.33
CA ALA A 79 2.48 -10.26 9.13
C ALA A 79 3.71 -9.68 8.39
N ALA A 80 3.90 -10.06 7.12
CA ALA A 80 5.01 -9.54 6.31
C ALA A 80 4.96 -8.01 6.14
N PHE A 81 3.79 -7.45 5.83
CA PHE A 81 3.62 -6.00 5.73
C PHE A 81 3.92 -5.29 7.06
N PHE A 82 3.40 -5.82 8.17
CA PHE A 82 3.62 -5.24 9.49
C PHE A 82 5.08 -5.33 9.94
N CYS A 83 5.82 -6.40 9.59
CA CYS A 83 7.25 -6.47 9.82
C CYS A 83 7.98 -5.30 9.15
N VAL A 84 7.67 -5.00 7.89
CA VAL A 84 8.27 -3.87 7.17
C VAL A 84 7.83 -2.53 7.78
N TYR A 85 6.53 -2.38 8.04
CA TYR A 85 5.96 -1.16 8.62
C TYR A 85 6.61 -0.82 9.96
N TYR A 86 6.66 -1.76 10.90
CA TYR A 86 7.24 -1.53 12.22
C TYR A 86 8.76 -1.39 12.19
N TRP A 87 9.44 -2.06 11.26
CA TRP A 87 10.88 -1.84 11.07
C TRP A 87 11.14 -0.39 10.64
N LEU A 88 10.38 0.14 9.67
CA LEU A 88 10.49 1.54 9.26
C LEU A 88 10.10 2.50 10.38
N ASP A 89 9.04 2.20 11.14
CA ASP A 89 8.62 3.03 12.26
C ASP A 89 9.69 3.09 13.36
N TYR A 90 10.37 1.97 13.63
CA TYR A 90 11.42 1.93 14.64
C TYR A 90 12.69 2.68 14.21
N TYR A 91 13.09 2.54 12.94
CA TYR A 91 14.39 3.05 12.47
C TYR A 91 14.35 4.44 11.82
N LEU A 92 13.21 4.91 11.33
CA LEU A 92 13.08 6.28 10.82
C LEU A 92 13.02 7.27 11.98
N SER A 93 13.76 8.38 11.87
CA SER A 93 13.60 9.49 12.81
C SER A 93 12.22 10.14 12.64
N ASP A 94 11.70 10.78 13.68
CA ASP A 94 10.42 11.51 13.58
C ASP A 94 10.45 12.60 12.50
N ARG A 95 11.63 13.21 12.31
CA ARG A 95 11.85 14.16 11.22
C ARG A 95 11.66 13.49 9.85
N ASP A 96 12.27 12.33 9.63
CA ASP A 96 12.16 11.60 8.36
C ASP A 96 10.74 11.10 8.15
N LYS A 97 10.08 10.59 9.19
CA LYS A 97 8.66 10.21 9.14
C LYS A 97 7.78 11.36 8.69
N LYS A 98 8.01 12.57 9.21
CA LYS A 98 7.28 13.77 8.83
C LYS A 98 7.56 14.18 7.37
N VAL A 99 8.83 14.15 6.94
CA VAL A 99 9.22 14.51 5.57
C VAL A 99 8.68 13.53 4.54
N LEU A 100 8.68 12.23 4.85
CA LEU A 100 8.25 11.16 3.96
C LEU A 100 6.74 10.93 3.96
N GLY A 101 6.01 11.53 4.90
CA GLY A 101 4.60 11.20 5.13
C GLY A 101 4.42 9.73 5.53
N PHE A 102 5.25 9.27 6.48
CA PHE A 102 5.28 7.88 6.91
C PHE A 102 3.89 7.39 7.34
N GLY A 103 3.55 6.17 6.89
CA GLY A 103 2.25 5.57 7.09
C GLY A 103 2.06 4.35 6.21
N ALA A 104 0.84 3.81 6.19
CA ALA A 104 0.52 2.61 5.42
C ALA A 104 0.70 2.83 3.91
N ILE A 105 0.31 4.01 3.41
CA ILE A 105 0.50 4.41 2.00
C ILE A 105 1.99 4.47 1.65
N PHE A 106 2.80 5.16 2.45
CA PHE A 106 4.25 5.23 2.21
C PHE A 106 4.89 3.84 2.15
N THR A 107 4.50 2.95 3.06
CA THR A 107 5.05 1.57 3.12
C THR A 107 4.68 0.76 1.88
N GLU A 108 3.43 0.84 1.42
CA GLU A 108 3.00 0.23 0.15
C GLU A 108 3.81 0.77 -1.05
N GLN A 109 3.98 2.09 -1.12
CA GLN A 109 4.72 2.73 -2.20
C GLN A 109 6.19 2.32 -2.20
N LEU A 110 6.82 2.23 -1.03
CA LEU A 110 8.18 1.75 -0.86
C LEU A 110 8.32 0.32 -1.40
N LEU A 111 7.44 -0.59 -0.98
CA LEU A 111 7.43 -1.99 -1.43
C LEU A 111 7.29 -2.10 -2.95
N CYS A 112 6.43 -1.26 -3.55
CA CYS A 112 6.27 -1.15 -5.00
C CYS A 112 7.56 -0.72 -5.74
N LYS A 113 8.51 -0.07 -5.06
CA LYS A 113 9.82 0.30 -5.61
C LYS A 113 10.90 -0.72 -5.31
N VAL A 114 10.86 -1.39 -4.16
CA VAL A 114 11.79 -2.47 -3.80
C VAL A 114 11.82 -3.55 -4.88
N GLY A 115 10.63 -3.97 -5.36
CA GLY A 115 10.54 -4.94 -6.46
C GLY A 115 11.21 -4.51 -7.77
N ARG A 116 11.52 -3.22 -7.95
CA ARG A 116 12.19 -2.67 -9.15
C ARG A 116 13.70 -2.52 -9.00
N TRP A 117 14.26 -2.70 -7.81
CA TRP A 117 15.69 -2.46 -7.56
C TRP A 117 16.61 -3.45 -8.28
N LYS A 118 16.16 -4.69 -8.51
CA LYS A 118 16.95 -5.70 -9.22
C LYS A 118 17.07 -5.46 -10.74
N TYR A 119 16.32 -4.50 -11.28
CA TYR A 119 16.25 -4.22 -12.72
C TYR A 119 16.80 -2.82 -13.09
N ARG A 120 17.60 -2.22 -12.21
CA ARG A 120 18.36 -0.99 -12.47
C ARG A 120 19.84 -1.30 -12.38
#